data_AF-A0A9X8VB96-F1
#
_entry.id   AF-A0A9X8VB96-F1
#
_cell.length_a   1.000
_cell.length_b   1.000
_cell.length_c   1.000
_cell.angle_alpha   90.00
_cell.angle_beta   90.00
_cell.angle_gamma   90.00
#
_symmetry.space_group_name_H-M   'P 1'
#
loop_
_entity.id
_entity.type
_entity.pdbx_description
1 polymer ?
#
loop_
_entity_poly.entity_id
_entity_poly.type
_entity_poly.pdbx_seq_one_letter_code
_entity_poly.pdbx_strand_id
1 'polypeptide(L)'
;RQAPERYFHTRVKRSVTGMYDTWIILGGEQNAPVQDTLSLSVTGTNGQLPRQALQSTLLERCEQRIKTPVTLRNLCKPTLPVYPPDEDS
;
A
#
# COMPACT_ATOMS: atom_id res chain seq x y z
N ARG A 1 5.33 -15.60 -26.60
CA ARG A 1 6.42 -15.32 -25.63
C ARG A 1 6.37 -16.40 -24.57
N GLN A 2 7.49 -17.04 -24.27
CA GLN A 2 7.57 -18.07 -23.22
C GLN A 2 7.67 -17.37 -21.86
N ALA A 3 6.84 -17.77 -20.91
CA ALA A 3 6.87 -17.21 -19.56
C ALA A 3 8.19 -17.60 -18.86
N PRO A 4 8.75 -16.74 -18.00
CA PRO A 4 9.95 -17.08 -17.24
C PRO A 4 9.73 -18.26 -16.29
N GLU A 5 10.82 -18.89 -15.87
CA GLU A 5 10.82 -20.07 -14.99
C GLU A 5 10.23 -19.78 -13.59
N ARG A 6 10.37 -18.55 -13.10
CA ARG A 6 9.69 -18.07 -11.89
C ARG A 6 9.17 -16.67 -12.16
N TYR A 7 7.89 -16.47 -11.90
CA TYR A 7 7.26 -15.16 -12.00
C TYR A 7 6.18 -15.01 -10.95
N PHE A 8 5.82 -13.76 -10.71
CA PHE A 8 4.63 -13.43 -9.96
C PHE A 8 3.86 -12.34 -10.70
N HIS A 9 2.57 -12.27 -10.42
CA HIS A 9 1.76 -11.13 -10.80
C HIS A 9 0.84 -10.77 -9.64
N THR A 10 0.40 -9.52 -9.62
CA THR A 10 -0.48 -9.02 -8.58
C THR A 10 -1.85 -8.71 -9.16
N ARG A 11 -2.89 -8.88 -8.35
CA ARG A 11 -4.23 -8.38 -8.64
C ARG A 11 -4.74 -7.61 -7.44
N VAL A 12 -5.41 -6.50 -7.71
CA VAL A 12 -6.03 -5.67 -6.69
C VAL A 12 -7.52 -5.57 -7.01
N LYS A 13 -8.37 -5.81 -6.02
CA LYS A 13 -9.81 -5.71 -6.18
C LYS A 13 -10.43 -5.00 -4.99
N ARG A 14 -11.41 -4.13 -5.24
CA ARG A 14 -12.20 -3.51 -4.18
C ARG A 14 -13.10 -4.55 -3.52
N SER A 15 -13.03 -4.63 -2.19
CA SER A 15 -13.84 -5.53 -1.37
C SER A 15 -15.19 -4.90 -0.99
N VAL A 16 -16.06 -5.70 -0.38
CA VAL A 16 -17.39 -5.25 0.08
C VAL A 16 -17.32 -4.21 1.20
N THR A 17 -16.19 -4.10 1.90
CA THR A 17 -15.98 -3.08 2.94
C THR A 17 -15.51 -1.75 2.36
N GLY A 18 -15.22 -1.70 1.05
CA GLY A 18 -14.62 -0.54 0.38
C GLY A 18 -13.09 -0.48 0.50
N MET A 19 -12.45 -1.46 1.15
CA MET A 19 -11.01 -1.68 1.14
C MET A 19 -10.54 -2.37 -0.15
N TYR A 20 -9.23 -2.50 -0.33
CA TYR A 20 -8.63 -3.23 -1.45
C TYR A 20 -7.98 -4.53 -0.98
N ASP A 21 -8.41 -5.64 -1.57
CA ASP A 21 -7.76 -6.93 -1.41
C ASP A 21 -6.63 -7.06 -2.43
N THR A 22 -5.43 -7.41 -1.97
CA THR A 22 -4.25 -7.62 -2.80
C THR A 22 -3.92 -9.11 -2.88
N TRP A 23 -3.88 -9.64 -4.10
CA TRP A 23 -3.53 -11.01 -4.40
C TRP A 23 -2.14 -11.05 -5.03
N ILE A 24 -1.30 -11.96 -4.54
CA ILE A 24 0.00 -12.28 -5.14
C ILE A 24 -0.12 -13.70 -5.69
N ILE A 25 0.12 -13.84 -6.99
CA ILE A 25 -0.01 -15.11 -7.69
C ILE A 25 1.38 -15.49 -8.18
N LEU A 26 1.88 -16.61 -7.69
CA LEU A 26 3.20 -17.17 -8.05
C LEU A 26 3.03 -18.22 -9.15
N GLY A 27 3.98 -18.30 -10.07
CA GLY A 27 3.96 -19.29 -11.15
C GLY A 27 5.31 -19.50 -11.81
N GLY A 28 5.35 -20.44 -12.75
CA GLY A 28 6.52 -20.77 -13.58
C GLY A 28 7.20 -22.09 -13.22
N GLU A 29 7.22 -22.48 -11.95
CA GLU A 29 7.94 -23.66 -11.48
C GLU A 29 7.00 -24.86 -11.28
N GLN A 30 7.16 -25.93 -12.07
CA GLN A 30 6.31 -27.13 -11.98
C GLN A 30 6.66 -28.03 -10.78
N ASN A 31 7.90 -27.95 -10.29
CA ASN A 31 8.42 -28.76 -9.19
C ASN A 31 8.76 -27.89 -7.97
N ALA A 32 7.97 -26.85 -7.72
CA ALA A 32 8.18 -26.00 -6.55
C ALA A 32 8.10 -26.85 -5.27
N PRO A 33 9.02 -26.67 -4.31
CA PRO A 33 8.98 -27.43 -3.07
C PRO A 33 7.67 -27.15 -2.32
N VAL A 34 7.15 -28.16 -1.64
CA VAL A 34 5.88 -28.07 -0.88
C VAL A 34 5.96 -27.00 0.23
N GLN A 35 7.17 -26.71 0.71
CA GLN A 35 7.45 -25.61 1.64
C GLN A 35 8.62 -24.77 1.12
N ASP A 36 8.38 -23.48 0.93
CA ASP A 36 9.39 -22.48 0.61
C ASP A 36 9.11 -21.20 1.41
N THR A 37 10.15 -20.37 1.60
CA THR A 37 10.03 -19.08 2.29
C THR A 37 9.92 -17.96 1.27
N LEU A 38 8.81 -17.22 1.32
CA LEU A 38 8.59 -16.05 0.48
C LEU A 38 8.87 -14.76 1.26
N SER A 39 9.84 -13.99 0.81
CA SER A 39 10.10 -12.63 1.31
C SER A 39 9.33 -11.61 0.48
N LEU A 40 8.49 -10.80 1.13
CA LEU A 40 7.67 -9.78 0.49
C LEU A 40 8.04 -8.38 1.01
N SER A 41 8.22 -7.43 0.08
CA SER A 41 8.31 -6.00 0.39
C SER A 41 7.06 -5.31 -0.16
N VAL A 42 6.24 -4.76 0.73
CA VAL A 42 4.93 -4.18 0.39
C VAL A 42 4.81 -2.80 1.03
N THR A 43 4.38 -1.82 0.24
CA THR A 43 4.04 -0.47 0.71
C THR A 43 2.53 -0.34 0.78
N GLY A 44 2.00 0.00 1.96
CA GLY A 44 0.58 0.26 2.19
C GLY A 44 0.26 1.74 2.37
N THR A 45 -1.00 2.12 2.13
CA THR A 45 -1.56 3.44 2.44
C THR A 45 -2.86 3.29 3.24
N ASN A 46 -3.29 4.35 3.91
CA ASN A 46 -4.51 4.33 4.74
C ASN A 46 -5.74 4.73 3.91
N GLY A 47 -6.65 3.77 3.68
CA GLY A 47 -7.84 4.00 2.83
C GLY A 47 -9.08 4.51 3.57
N GLN A 48 -9.47 3.90 4.70
CA GLN A 48 -10.63 4.32 5.50
C GLN A 48 -10.18 5.09 6.73
N LEU A 49 -9.83 6.36 6.54
CA LEU A 49 -9.62 7.29 7.64
C LEU A 49 -10.88 8.15 7.84
N PRO A 50 -11.37 8.33 9.09
CA PRO A 50 -12.42 9.28 9.37
C PRO A 50 -12.00 10.68 8.92
N ARG A 51 -12.86 11.38 8.17
CA ARG A 51 -12.54 12.71 7.62
C ARG A 51 -12.09 13.71 8.68
N GLN A 52 -12.67 13.64 9.87
CA GLN A 52 -12.34 14.52 11.00
C GLN A 52 -10.97 14.23 11.61
N ALA A 53 -10.55 12.96 11.65
CA ALA A 53 -9.26 12.56 12.18
C ALA A 53 -8.10 13.14 11.34
N LEU A 54 -8.26 13.20 10.00
CA LEU A 54 -7.27 13.81 9.09
C LEU A 54 -7.14 15.33 9.22
N GLN A 55 -8.19 16.01 9.69
CA GLN A 55 -8.15 17.46 9.86
C GLN A 55 -7.44 17.87 11.17
N SER A 56 -7.47 17.00 12.18
CA SER A 56 -6.83 17.21 13.48
C SER A 56 -5.44 16.60 13.60
N THR A 57 -4.99 15.79 12.63
CA THR A 57 -3.65 15.17 12.65
C THR A 57 -2.56 16.22 12.49
N LEU A 58 -1.78 16.43 13.56
CA LEU A 58 -0.55 17.20 13.54
C LEU A 58 0.62 16.27 13.22
N LEU A 59 1.52 16.70 12.32
CA LEU A 59 2.81 16.05 12.14
C LEU A 59 3.70 16.48 13.31
N GLU A 60 3.74 15.69 14.37
CA GLU A 60 4.43 16.08 15.62
C GLU A 60 5.92 15.71 15.63
N ARG A 61 6.34 14.73 14.81
CA ARG A 61 7.72 14.22 14.86
C ARG A 61 8.23 13.74 13.50
N CYS A 62 9.49 14.05 13.21
CA CYS A 62 10.26 13.42 12.16
C CYS A 62 11.18 12.37 12.82
N GLU A 63 11.04 11.10 12.45
CA GLU A 63 11.80 9.99 13.08
C GLU A 63 13.19 9.75 12.47
N GLN A 64 13.72 10.66 11.65
CA GLN A 64 15.03 10.49 11.03
C GLN A 64 16.07 11.51 11.53
N ARG A 65 17.16 10.97 12.09
CA ARG A 65 18.60 11.32 12.07
C ARG A 65 19.09 12.77 11.84
N ILE A 66 18.25 13.79 12.00
CA ILE A 66 18.67 15.18 11.90
C ILE A 66 19.33 15.55 13.24
N LYS A 67 20.62 15.90 13.19
CA LYS A 67 21.40 16.29 14.39
C LYS A 67 20.92 17.60 15.02
N THR A 68 20.20 18.41 14.23
CA THR A 68 19.67 19.71 14.63
C THR A 68 18.18 19.60 14.93
N PRO A 69 17.68 20.14 16.06
CA PRO A 69 16.26 20.13 16.35
C PRO A 69 15.51 20.97 15.30
N VAL A 70 14.44 20.40 14.74
CA VAL A 70 13.56 21.06 13.79
C VAL A 70 12.14 21.10 14.33
N THR A 71 11.41 22.17 14.03
CA THR A 71 9.99 22.28 14.35
C THR A 71 9.16 21.86 13.13
N LEU A 72 8.08 21.13 13.37
CA LEU A 72 7.15 20.72 12.33
C LEU A 72 5.87 21.52 12.46
N ARG A 73 5.36 21.96 11.31
CA ARG A 73 4.09 22.69 11.24
C ARG A 73 3.38 22.32 9.95
N ASN A 74 2.11 21.93 10.07
CA ASN A 74 1.24 21.76 8.92
C ASN A 74 0.98 23.13 8.27
N LEU A 75 1.38 23.29 7.01
CA LEU A 75 1.14 24.52 6.25
C LEU A 75 -0.29 24.59 5.69
N CYS A 76 -0.87 23.43 5.40
CA CYS A 76 -2.22 23.26 4.86
C CYS A 76 -2.91 22.04 5.49
N LYS A 77 -4.23 21.96 5.34
CA LYS A 77 -5.00 20.78 5.76
C LYS A 77 -4.64 19.56 4.88
N PRO A 78 -4.45 18.36 5.44
CA PRO A 78 -4.31 17.14 4.66
C PRO A 78 -5.51 16.89 3.74
N THR A 79 -5.25 16.28 2.58
CA THR A 79 -6.29 15.91 1.61
C THR A 79 -6.89 14.54 1.93
N LEU A 80 -8.09 14.27 1.41
CA LEU A 80 -8.71 12.94 1.47
C LEU A 80 -8.14 12.05 0.35
N PRO A 81 -8.11 10.72 0.53
CA PRO A 81 -7.77 9.80 -0.55
C PRO A 81 -8.70 9.99 -1.76
N VAL A 82 -8.12 10.01 -2.96
CA VAL A 82 -8.85 10.09 -4.23
C VAL A 82 -8.49 8.84 -5.03
N TYR A 83 -9.51 8.04 -5.34
CA TYR A 83 -9.38 6.88 -6.22
C TYR A 83 -9.87 7.25 -7.62
N PRO A 84 -9.32 6.63 -8.68
CA PRO A 84 -9.86 6.84 -10.03
C PRO A 84 -11.35 6.48 -10.06
N PRO A 85 -12.14 7.10 -10.95
CA PRO A 85 -13.51 6.68 -11.18
C PRO A 85 -13.53 5.21 -11.59
N ASP A 86 -14.54 4.46 -11.16
CA ASP A 86 -14.76 3.11 -11.66
C ASP A 86 -15.09 3.25 -13.16
N GLU A 87 -14.20 2.80 -14.06
CA GLU A 87 -14.56 2.67 -15.47
C GLU A 87 -15.65 1.61 -15.58
N ASP A 88 -16.73 1.95 -16.30
CA ASP A 88 -18.03 1.28 -16.32
C ASP A 88 -18.00 -0.25 -16.20
N SER A 89 -18.89 -0.76 -15.34
CA SER A 89 -19.10 -2.18 -15.03
C SER A 89 -19.67 -2.98 -16.21
#